data_AF-A0A4Z1CHI1-F1
#
_entry.id   AF-A0A4Z1CHI1-F1
#
_cell.length_a   1.000
_cell.length_b   1.000
_cell.length_c   1.000
_cell.angle_alpha   90.00
_cell.angle_beta   90.00
_cell.angle_gamma   90.00
#
_symmetry.space_group_name_H-M   'P 1'
#
loop_
_entity.id
_entity.type
_entity.pdbx_description
1 polymer ?
#
loop_
_entity_poly.entity_id
_entity_poly.type
_entity_poly.pdbx_seq_one_letter_code
_entity_poly.pdbx_strand_id
1 'polypeptide(L)'
;MSTLVGRIAAGAAAGVALLLATPLPSHAADEITIDHVAVTEGTVDLLLSVDRLPGGPDVDADAVEVAVEGRAVASTVKAVAAGDIDRSTMLVLDASNSMQRGGKFDAARAAVDAYLSAAPEDVRIGLVAFAGKVSTTIDPTTDHAAVEDALAGISLKRGTSVYDGIDAGMAALGTDGSRSILVLSDGADTGSTTTLEVLSRQAADAGVVIDVVSLASADRAAELAGLADATQGAVIPADPAALATVFSQQADALSQQLLITFEPPADVTADATVDVSVTSQGETYNDSALMTLPDNGTQLDVVESGEALISRPVMLMGALALALGLGGILVTVLVGATDGRSSTERRLDNYFGEDGKSGGHRGSAARTDIKGSAVAVADKVVTADLETRISQRLTGAGSALTAAEWLLLHAGVAVGGAVVGFLMGGGALAVLGLVLGAVLPWIYLRFRHKRRLNKFNANLAQSLGLMAGGLQAGLSLPQAVDTVVREGNEPIAGEFKRALIEQRLGIDITDAMEGIGQRMESQDFTWVVMAIRIQREVGGNLAEILHTVSDTLREREYLRRQVKALSAEGRMSAWILGALPVGMFGYMLMANRKYVEPLYTTGIGWAMLAAATVLLSVGSFFMAKLAKVEV
;
A
#
# COMPACT_ATOMS: atom_id res chain seq x y z
N MET A 1 -47.37 -12.64 10.76
CA MET A 1 -46.43 -12.51 9.62
C MET A 1 -45.07 -13.08 10.01
N SER A 2 -45.04 -14.38 10.34
CA SER A 2 -43.95 -15.06 11.06
C SER A 2 -43.55 -16.38 10.38
N THR A 3 -43.64 -16.46 9.06
CA THR A 3 -43.43 -17.72 8.32
C THR A 3 -42.74 -17.53 6.97
N LEU A 4 -41.80 -16.58 6.86
CA LEU A 4 -40.97 -16.45 5.65
C LEU A 4 -39.45 -16.43 5.90
N VAL A 5 -39.00 -16.23 7.15
CA VAL A 5 -37.56 -16.17 7.48
C VAL A 5 -36.98 -17.55 7.85
N GLY A 6 -37.82 -18.55 8.13
CA GLY A 6 -37.38 -19.89 8.52
C GLY A 6 -37.09 -20.87 7.38
N ARG A 7 -37.29 -20.51 6.10
CA ARG A 7 -37.09 -21.44 4.96
C ARG A 7 -35.90 -21.10 4.06
N ILE A 8 -35.15 -20.03 4.36
CA ILE A 8 -33.89 -19.70 3.68
C ILE A 8 -32.67 -20.21 4.46
N ALA A 9 -32.84 -20.54 5.75
CA ALA A 9 -31.78 -21.08 6.61
C ALA A 9 -31.64 -22.63 6.56
N ALA A 10 -32.46 -23.34 5.76
CA ALA A 10 -32.43 -24.80 5.64
C ALA A 10 -31.98 -25.32 4.26
N GLY A 11 -31.49 -24.43 3.38
CA GLY A 11 -30.94 -24.79 2.06
C GLY A 11 -29.42 -24.73 1.96
N ALA A 12 -28.72 -24.39 3.05
CA ALA A 12 -27.27 -24.14 3.05
C ALA A 12 -26.46 -25.13 3.91
N ALA A 13 -27.05 -26.27 4.31
CA ALA A 13 -26.39 -27.28 5.16
C ALA A 13 -26.42 -28.71 4.60
N ALA A 14 -26.77 -28.90 3.31
CA ALA A 14 -26.82 -30.22 2.67
C ALA A 14 -26.09 -30.30 1.32
N GLY A 15 -25.14 -29.38 1.07
CA GLY A 15 -24.36 -29.30 -0.18
C GLY A 15 -22.84 -29.37 0.00
N VAL A 16 -22.34 -29.80 1.17
CA VAL A 16 -20.89 -29.81 1.49
C VAL A 16 -20.38 -31.20 1.94
N ALA A 17 -21.21 -32.24 1.91
CA ALA A 17 -20.82 -33.57 2.44
C ALA A 17 -20.78 -34.71 1.39
N LEU A 18 -20.79 -34.42 0.08
CA LEU A 18 -20.75 -35.47 -0.94
C LEU A 18 -19.93 -35.08 -2.18
N LEU A 19 -18.69 -34.64 -1.97
CA LEU A 19 -17.66 -34.47 -3.01
C LEU A 19 -16.25 -34.85 -2.53
N LEU A 20 -16.14 -35.52 -1.37
CA LEU A 20 -14.88 -36.07 -0.83
C LEU A 20 -14.91 -37.60 -0.91
N ALA A 21 -14.94 -38.12 -2.13
CA ALA A 21 -14.66 -39.54 -2.42
C ALA A 21 -14.39 -39.74 -3.92
N THR A 22 -13.45 -38.99 -4.48
CA THR A 22 -12.67 -39.46 -5.63
C THR A 22 -11.30 -39.81 -5.08
N PRO A 23 -10.79 -41.04 -5.27
CA PRO A 23 -9.40 -41.33 -4.91
C PRO A 23 -8.53 -40.39 -5.76
N LEU A 24 -7.87 -39.44 -5.12
CA LEU A 24 -6.78 -38.72 -5.75
C LEU A 24 -5.69 -39.76 -6.05
N PRO A 25 -5.14 -39.83 -7.28
CA PRO A 25 -3.94 -40.60 -7.50
C PRO A 25 -2.87 -40.02 -6.55
N SER A 26 -2.33 -40.88 -5.69
CA SER A 26 -1.11 -40.56 -4.98
C SER A 26 -0.02 -40.38 -6.03
N HIS A 27 0.41 -39.14 -6.26
CA HIS A 27 1.64 -38.88 -6.99
C HIS A 27 2.77 -39.51 -6.16
N ALA A 28 3.30 -40.63 -6.67
CA ALA A 28 4.61 -41.11 -6.28
C ALA A 28 5.64 -40.06 -6.70
N ALA A 29 6.78 -39.98 -6.01
CA ALA A 29 7.87 -39.09 -6.39
C ALA A 29 8.20 -39.29 -7.88
N ASP A 30 8.26 -38.23 -8.68
CA ASP A 30 8.48 -38.33 -10.12
C ASP A 30 9.83 -39.01 -10.40
N GLU A 31 9.81 -40.25 -10.88
CA GLU A 31 11.02 -41.08 -11.11
C GLU A 31 11.72 -40.77 -12.45
N ILE A 32 11.08 -39.95 -13.31
CA ILE A 32 11.66 -39.37 -14.54
C ILE A 32 11.35 -37.87 -14.59
N THR A 33 12.20 -37.06 -15.20
CA THR A 33 12.00 -35.60 -15.29
C THR A 33 12.50 -35.06 -16.62
N ILE A 34 11.68 -34.21 -17.25
CA ILE A 34 12.02 -33.48 -18.47
C ILE A 34 12.81 -32.22 -18.06
N ASP A 35 14.12 -32.23 -18.29
CA ASP A 35 15.01 -31.14 -17.87
C ASP A 35 15.11 -30.01 -18.89
N HIS A 36 14.82 -30.30 -20.16
CA HIS A 36 14.92 -29.31 -21.23
C HIS A 36 14.06 -29.69 -22.42
N VAL A 37 13.41 -28.69 -23.01
CA VAL A 37 12.75 -28.81 -24.30
C VAL A 37 13.18 -27.61 -25.16
N ALA A 38 13.83 -27.89 -26.28
CA ALA A 38 14.21 -26.87 -27.26
C ALA A 38 13.71 -27.24 -28.64
N VAL A 39 13.35 -26.21 -29.43
CA VAL A 39 12.96 -26.38 -30.83
C VAL A 39 14.08 -25.82 -31.70
N THR A 40 14.81 -26.70 -32.36
CA THR A 40 15.97 -26.37 -33.21
C THR A 40 15.65 -26.77 -34.65
N GLU A 41 15.68 -25.81 -35.59
CA GLU A 41 15.50 -26.05 -37.04
C GLU A 41 14.23 -26.86 -37.44
N GLY A 42 13.17 -26.81 -36.64
CA GLY A 42 11.90 -27.52 -36.92
C GLY A 42 11.80 -28.92 -36.29
N THR A 43 12.84 -29.38 -35.60
CA THR A 43 12.81 -30.55 -34.72
C THR A 43 12.80 -30.14 -33.25
N VAL A 44 12.21 -30.96 -32.40
CA VAL A 44 12.19 -30.76 -30.95
C VAL A 44 13.22 -31.68 -30.33
N ASP A 45 14.13 -31.10 -29.57
CA ASP A 45 15.14 -31.78 -28.76
C ASP A 45 14.70 -31.71 -27.29
N LEU A 46 14.47 -32.88 -26.70
CA LEU A 46 14.04 -33.03 -25.32
C LEU A 46 15.10 -33.80 -24.53
N LEU A 47 15.53 -33.24 -23.39
CA LEU A 47 16.39 -33.93 -22.43
C LEU A 47 15.54 -34.52 -21.32
N LEU A 48 15.69 -35.84 -21.12
CA LEU A 48 15.02 -36.59 -20.07
C LEU A 48 16.05 -37.16 -19.09
N SER A 49 15.93 -36.81 -17.81
CA SER A 49 16.66 -37.44 -16.72
C SER A 49 15.99 -38.73 -16.29
N VAL A 50 16.78 -39.81 -16.21
CA VAL A 50 16.34 -41.16 -15.83
C VAL A 50 17.12 -41.71 -14.63
N ASP A 51 17.81 -40.84 -13.90
CA ASP A 51 18.68 -41.16 -12.76
C ASP A 51 17.95 -41.83 -11.59
N ARG A 52 16.63 -41.59 -11.49
CA ARG A 52 15.77 -42.11 -10.42
C ARG A 52 15.03 -43.40 -10.76
N LEU A 53 15.23 -43.96 -11.96
CA LEU A 53 14.58 -45.22 -12.36
C LEU A 53 15.17 -46.46 -11.65
N PRO A 54 14.32 -47.36 -11.12
CA PRO A 54 14.78 -48.64 -10.61
C PRO A 54 15.27 -49.51 -11.78
N GLY A 55 16.60 -49.62 -11.95
CA GLY A 55 17.23 -50.39 -13.03
C GLY A 55 18.57 -49.81 -13.53
N GLY A 56 18.83 -48.53 -13.26
CA GLY A 56 20.01 -47.82 -13.76
C GLY A 56 19.78 -47.16 -15.14
N PRO A 57 20.77 -46.42 -15.68
CA PRO A 57 20.62 -45.58 -16.87
C PRO A 57 20.50 -46.32 -18.20
N ASP A 58 20.51 -47.66 -18.19
CA ASP A 58 20.44 -48.51 -19.39
C ASP A 58 18.97 -48.75 -19.76
N VAL A 59 18.30 -47.69 -20.22
CA VAL A 59 16.93 -47.73 -20.73
C VAL A 59 16.99 -48.02 -22.23
N ASP A 60 16.31 -49.08 -22.68
CA ASP A 60 16.21 -49.42 -24.10
C ASP A 60 15.48 -48.30 -24.86
N ALA A 61 16.02 -47.88 -26.00
CA ALA A 61 15.47 -46.78 -26.80
C ALA A 61 14.04 -47.08 -27.30
N ASP A 62 13.71 -48.37 -27.47
CA ASP A 62 12.38 -48.85 -27.86
C ASP A 62 11.35 -48.81 -26.72
N ALA A 63 11.78 -48.54 -25.47
CA ALA A 63 10.91 -48.49 -24.28
C ALA A 63 10.42 -47.07 -23.94
N VAL A 64 10.78 -46.07 -24.76
CA VAL A 64 10.42 -44.66 -24.59
C VAL A 64 9.40 -44.27 -25.66
N GLU A 65 8.20 -43.88 -25.22
CA GLU A 65 7.14 -43.36 -26.09
C GLU A 65 6.98 -41.85 -25.88
N VAL A 66 6.81 -41.10 -26.98
CA VAL A 66 6.57 -39.65 -26.95
C VAL A 66 5.22 -39.37 -27.59
N ALA A 67 4.38 -38.60 -26.91
CA ALA A 67 3.12 -38.10 -27.44
C ALA A 67 3.07 -36.58 -27.37
N VAL A 68 2.52 -35.95 -28.41
CA VAL A 68 2.26 -34.51 -28.43
C VAL A 68 0.74 -34.33 -28.47
N GLU A 69 0.18 -33.63 -27.49
CA GLU A 69 -1.29 -33.47 -27.32
C GLU A 69 -2.02 -34.83 -27.37
N GLY A 70 -1.46 -35.85 -26.72
CA GLY A 70 -2.01 -37.21 -26.66
C GLY A 70 -1.89 -38.03 -27.96
N ARG A 71 -1.11 -37.57 -28.96
CA ARG A 71 -0.83 -38.33 -30.20
C ARG A 71 0.62 -38.79 -30.24
N ALA A 72 0.83 -40.10 -30.38
CA ALA A 72 2.16 -40.69 -30.49
C ALA A 72 2.92 -40.15 -31.71
N VAL A 73 4.17 -39.73 -31.49
CA VAL A 73 5.10 -39.21 -32.50
C VAL A 73 6.32 -40.14 -32.58
N ALA A 74 6.85 -40.33 -33.78
CA ALA A 74 8.11 -41.06 -33.94
C ALA A 74 9.27 -40.21 -33.39
N SER A 75 9.96 -40.73 -32.39
CA SER A 75 11.12 -40.09 -31.75
C SER A 75 12.39 -40.92 -31.97
N THR A 76 13.54 -40.25 -31.94
CA THR A 76 14.86 -40.89 -31.87
C THR A 76 15.41 -40.66 -30.47
N VAL A 77 15.73 -41.74 -29.77
CA VAL A 77 16.27 -41.69 -28.40
C VAL A 77 17.73 -42.12 -28.42
N LYS A 78 18.61 -41.31 -27.84
CA LYS A 78 20.02 -41.65 -27.63
C LYS A 78 20.51 -41.16 -26.27
N ALA A 79 21.51 -41.81 -25.70
CA ALA A 79 22.24 -41.24 -24.56
C ALA A 79 22.97 -39.96 -25.00
N VAL A 80 22.95 -38.93 -24.17
CA VAL A 80 23.59 -37.64 -24.47
C VAL A 80 25.10 -37.84 -24.57
N ALA A 81 25.69 -37.47 -25.72
CA ALA A 81 27.13 -37.43 -25.91
C ALA A 81 27.65 -35.99 -25.97
N ALA A 82 28.94 -35.80 -25.69
CA ALA A 82 29.59 -34.50 -25.73
C ALA A 82 29.40 -33.81 -27.10
N GLY A 83 28.83 -32.60 -27.08
CA GLY A 83 28.55 -31.80 -28.28
C GLY A 83 27.18 -32.03 -28.92
N ASP A 84 26.34 -32.89 -28.35
CA ASP A 84 24.96 -33.08 -28.81
C ASP A 84 24.06 -31.89 -28.45
N ILE A 85 24.26 -31.31 -27.27
CA ILE A 85 23.57 -30.11 -26.81
C ILE A 85 24.48 -29.32 -25.87
N ASP A 86 24.43 -27.99 -26.00
CA ASP A 86 25.13 -27.10 -25.07
C ASP A 86 24.48 -27.19 -23.69
N ARG A 87 25.22 -27.65 -22.68
CA ARG A 87 24.73 -27.77 -21.30
C ARG A 87 25.49 -26.80 -20.41
N SER A 88 24.75 -25.95 -19.71
CA SER A 88 25.32 -24.94 -18.82
C SER A 88 24.65 -25.00 -17.45
N THR A 89 25.44 -25.14 -16.39
CA THR A 89 24.94 -25.16 -15.02
C THR A 89 25.59 -24.06 -14.20
N MET A 90 24.78 -23.31 -13.45
CA MET A 90 25.25 -22.28 -12.54
C MET A 90 25.09 -22.72 -11.09
N LEU A 91 26.20 -22.77 -10.35
CA LEU A 91 26.19 -23.04 -8.91
C LEU A 91 25.99 -21.72 -8.17
N VAL A 92 24.91 -21.60 -7.39
CA VAL A 92 24.57 -20.38 -6.64
C VAL A 92 24.74 -20.65 -5.14
N LEU A 93 25.83 -20.16 -4.57
CA LEU A 93 26.28 -20.48 -3.21
C LEU A 93 26.05 -19.31 -2.23
N ASP A 94 25.35 -19.60 -1.13
CA ASP A 94 25.29 -18.69 0.02
C ASP A 94 26.64 -18.65 0.77
N ALA A 95 27.26 -17.48 0.78
CA ALA A 95 28.49 -17.15 1.50
C ALA A 95 28.20 -16.20 2.69
N SER A 96 27.00 -16.27 3.27
CA SER A 96 26.61 -15.47 4.43
C SER A 96 27.25 -15.98 5.74
N ASN A 97 27.36 -15.10 6.74
CA ASN A 97 27.91 -15.48 8.05
C ASN A 97 27.12 -16.60 8.76
N SER A 98 25.86 -16.89 8.39
CA SER A 98 25.14 -18.05 8.96
C SER A 98 25.76 -19.38 8.54
N MET A 99 26.34 -19.45 7.34
CA MET A 99 27.03 -20.61 6.79
C MET A 99 28.31 -20.99 7.54
N GLN A 100 28.84 -20.09 8.38
CA GLN A 100 29.98 -20.42 9.25
C GLN A 100 29.62 -21.39 10.38
N ARG A 101 28.35 -21.40 10.81
CA ARG A 101 27.93 -22.21 11.97
C ARG A 101 27.86 -23.68 11.59
N GLY A 102 28.55 -24.52 12.36
CA GLY A 102 28.51 -25.97 12.18
C GLY A 102 29.26 -26.50 10.96
N GLY A 103 30.18 -25.72 10.37
CA GLY A 103 30.98 -26.15 9.22
C GLY A 103 30.20 -26.26 7.91
N LYS A 104 29.00 -25.67 7.82
CA LYS A 104 28.13 -25.74 6.63
C LYS A 104 28.81 -25.24 5.37
N PHE A 105 29.56 -24.14 5.46
CA PHE A 105 30.29 -23.59 4.33
C PHE A 105 31.44 -24.49 3.85
N ASP A 106 32.13 -25.16 4.78
CA ASP A 106 33.19 -26.11 4.42
C ASP A 106 32.59 -27.38 3.80
N ALA A 107 31.44 -27.82 4.28
CA ALA A 107 30.66 -28.90 3.66
C ALA A 107 30.13 -28.52 2.27
N ALA A 108 29.66 -27.28 2.10
CA ALA A 108 29.23 -26.74 0.83
C ALA A 108 30.38 -26.71 -0.19
N ARG A 109 31.58 -26.30 0.23
CA ARG A 109 32.79 -26.34 -0.61
C ARG A 109 33.11 -27.75 -1.05
N ALA A 110 33.21 -28.67 -0.10
CA ALA A 110 33.51 -30.08 -0.39
C ALA A 110 32.46 -30.71 -1.34
N ALA A 111 31.20 -30.26 -1.26
CA ALA A 111 30.14 -30.71 -2.15
C ALA A 111 30.24 -30.14 -3.56
N VAL A 112 30.60 -28.86 -3.70
CA VAL A 112 30.90 -28.27 -5.01
C VAL A 112 32.14 -28.94 -5.62
N ASP A 113 33.18 -29.21 -4.85
CA ASP A 113 34.37 -29.93 -5.34
C ASP A 113 34.00 -31.34 -5.84
N ALA A 114 33.13 -32.05 -5.10
CA ALA A 114 32.61 -33.35 -5.52
C ALA A 114 31.77 -33.26 -6.80
N TYR A 115 30.96 -32.20 -6.95
CA TYR A 115 30.17 -31.94 -8.15
C TYR A 115 31.06 -31.69 -9.37
N LEU A 116 32.05 -30.79 -9.25
CA LEU A 116 32.98 -30.45 -10.32
C LEU A 116 33.81 -31.66 -10.78
N SER A 117 34.12 -32.57 -9.85
CA SER A 117 34.88 -33.81 -10.12
C SER A 117 34.04 -34.91 -10.78
N ALA A 118 32.74 -34.96 -10.50
CA ALA A 118 31.81 -35.97 -11.04
C ALA A 118 31.11 -35.51 -12.33
N ALA A 119 31.03 -34.19 -12.57
CA ALA A 119 30.36 -33.64 -13.74
C ALA A 119 31.10 -33.99 -15.05
N PRO A 120 30.38 -34.27 -16.15
CA PRO A 120 30.97 -34.50 -17.46
C PRO A 120 31.80 -33.31 -17.97
N GLU A 121 32.89 -33.58 -18.70
CA GLU A 121 33.82 -32.53 -19.22
C GLU A 121 33.18 -31.59 -20.26
N ASP A 122 32.04 -31.95 -20.84
CA ASP A 122 31.32 -31.16 -21.84
C ASP A 122 30.30 -30.18 -21.23
N VAL A 123 30.03 -30.28 -19.92
CA VAL A 123 29.11 -29.38 -19.22
C VAL A 123 29.85 -28.10 -18.83
N ARG A 124 29.31 -26.94 -19.20
CA ARG A 124 29.86 -25.64 -18.76
C ARG A 124 29.37 -25.30 -17.38
N ILE A 125 30.26 -25.23 -16.39
CA ILE A 125 29.88 -24.94 -15.00
C ILE A 125 30.32 -23.52 -14.64
N GLY A 126 29.40 -22.75 -14.05
CA GLY A 126 29.65 -21.42 -13.50
C GLY A 126 29.44 -21.39 -11.98
N LEU A 127 29.92 -20.33 -11.33
CA LEU A 127 29.77 -20.15 -9.88
C LEU A 127 29.39 -18.70 -9.54
N VAL A 128 28.34 -18.54 -8.75
CA VAL A 128 27.90 -17.29 -8.15
C VAL A 128 27.89 -17.44 -6.63
N ALA A 129 28.59 -16.55 -5.93
CA ALA A 129 28.59 -16.51 -4.47
C ALA A 129 27.97 -15.21 -3.95
N PHE A 130 27.01 -15.29 -3.03
CA PHE A 130 26.31 -14.13 -2.50
C PHE A 130 26.27 -14.12 -0.97
N ALA A 131 26.17 -12.94 -0.37
CA ALA A 131 26.08 -12.78 1.08
C ALA A 131 25.40 -11.47 1.47
N GLY A 132 24.50 -10.94 0.62
CA GLY A 132 23.84 -9.63 0.73
C GLY A 132 24.05 -8.74 -0.49
N LYS A 133 25.14 -8.95 -1.23
CA LYS A 133 25.30 -8.61 -2.64
C LYS A 133 26.05 -9.75 -3.31
N VAL A 134 25.90 -9.87 -4.62
CA VAL A 134 26.70 -10.80 -5.43
C VAL A 134 28.18 -10.42 -5.28
N SER A 135 28.99 -11.39 -4.87
CA SER A 135 30.36 -11.16 -4.43
C SER A 135 31.42 -11.77 -5.34
N THR A 136 31.07 -12.85 -6.03
CA THR A 136 31.89 -13.55 -7.03
C THR A 136 30.95 -14.11 -8.08
N THR A 137 31.31 -13.96 -9.36
CA THR A 137 30.59 -14.53 -10.50
C THR A 137 31.63 -15.02 -11.49
N ILE A 138 31.54 -16.29 -11.85
CA ILE A 138 32.27 -16.90 -12.97
C ILE A 138 31.25 -17.38 -13.97
N ASP A 139 31.42 -16.93 -15.21
CA ASP A 139 30.59 -17.35 -16.33
C ASP A 139 30.82 -18.85 -16.62
N PRO A 140 29.80 -19.58 -17.10
CA PRO A 140 29.91 -21.02 -17.37
C PRO A 140 31.10 -21.37 -18.27
N THR A 141 31.98 -22.25 -17.79
CA THR A 141 33.19 -22.68 -18.49
C THR A 141 33.36 -24.19 -18.42
N THR A 142 34.00 -24.80 -19.42
CA THR A 142 34.42 -26.22 -19.37
C THR A 142 35.69 -26.43 -18.56
N ASP A 143 36.40 -25.34 -18.20
CA ASP A 143 37.54 -25.39 -17.29
C ASP A 143 37.06 -25.47 -15.83
N HIS A 144 36.71 -26.68 -15.38
CA HIS A 144 36.21 -26.89 -14.02
C HIS A 144 37.24 -26.49 -12.95
N ALA A 145 38.54 -26.57 -13.25
CA ALA A 145 39.60 -26.15 -12.33
C ALA A 145 39.57 -24.64 -12.06
N ALA A 146 39.19 -23.83 -13.05
CA ALA A 146 39.00 -22.39 -12.85
C ALA A 146 37.84 -22.07 -11.89
N VAL A 147 36.81 -22.90 -11.87
CA VAL A 147 35.67 -22.78 -10.94
C VAL A 147 36.08 -23.20 -9.52
N GLU A 148 36.87 -24.27 -9.40
CA GLU A 148 37.44 -24.75 -8.13
C GLU A 148 38.36 -23.68 -7.49
N ASP A 149 39.25 -23.07 -8.29
CA ASP A 149 40.13 -21.99 -7.83
C ASP A 149 39.33 -20.78 -7.30
N ALA A 150 38.21 -20.47 -7.95
CA ALA A 150 37.35 -19.37 -7.53
C ALA A 150 36.60 -19.66 -6.23
N LEU A 151 36.18 -20.91 -6.02
CA LEU A 151 35.55 -21.37 -4.79
C LEU A 151 36.49 -21.22 -3.58
N ALA A 152 37.78 -21.50 -3.78
CA ALA A 152 38.81 -21.32 -2.76
C ALA A 152 38.95 -19.84 -2.32
N GLY A 153 38.69 -18.89 -3.22
CA GLY A 153 38.76 -17.44 -2.97
C GLY A 153 37.60 -16.83 -2.20
N ILE A 154 36.51 -17.56 -1.95
CA ILE A 154 35.29 -16.99 -1.36
C ILE A 154 35.45 -16.75 0.16
N SER A 155 35.06 -15.55 0.61
CA SER A 155 35.05 -15.17 2.02
C SER A 155 33.62 -14.91 2.50
N LEU A 156 33.30 -15.34 3.72
CA LEU A 156 31.97 -15.11 4.31
C LEU A 156 31.71 -13.63 4.63
N LYS A 157 30.51 -13.13 4.29
CA LYS A 157 30.09 -11.74 4.54
C LYS A 157 28.69 -11.67 5.16
N ARG A 158 28.22 -10.46 5.51
CA ARG A 158 26.93 -10.25 6.21
C ARG A 158 25.79 -9.92 5.24
N GLY A 159 24.72 -10.72 5.29
CA GLY A 159 23.47 -10.54 4.54
C GLY A 159 23.09 -11.83 3.79
N THR A 160 21.84 -11.93 3.33
CA THR A 160 21.35 -13.09 2.57
C THR A 160 20.40 -12.55 1.48
N SER A 161 20.90 -12.45 0.25
CA SER A 161 20.16 -11.99 -0.94
C SER A 161 20.13 -13.12 -1.96
N VAL A 162 19.33 -14.14 -1.67
CA VAL A 162 19.24 -15.38 -2.45
C VAL A 162 18.70 -15.06 -3.83
N TYR A 163 17.62 -14.28 -3.92
CA TYR A 163 16.96 -14.01 -5.20
C TYR A 163 17.84 -13.18 -6.15
N ASP A 164 18.56 -12.18 -5.63
CA ASP A 164 19.53 -11.42 -6.43
C ASP A 164 20.71 -12.31 -6.88
N GLY A 165 21.08 -13.33 -6.10
CA GLY A 165 22.10 -14.31 -6.47
C GLY A 165 21.65 -15.21 -7.61
N ILE A 166 20.40 -15.67 -7.57
CA ILE A 166 19.81 -16.49 -8.64
C ILE A 166 19.63 -15.66 -9.91
N ASP A 167 19.16 -14.42 -9.83
CA ASP A 167 19.04 -13.52 -10.99
C ASP A 167 20.39 -13.27 -11.66
N ALA A 168 21.45 -13.04 -10.88
CA ALA A 168 22.80 -12.93 -11.42
C ALA A 168 23.30 -14.23 -12.07
N GLY A 169 22.92 -15.39 -11.52
CA GLY A 169 23.21 -16.68 -12.12
C GLY A 169 22.50 -16.91 -13.45
N MET A 170 21.20 -16.57 -13.53
CA MET A 170 20.44 -16.62 -14.77
C MET A 170 21.03 -15.71 -15.84
N ALA A 171 21.44 -14.50 -15.48
CA ALA A 171 22.05 -13.55 -16.41
C ALA A 171 23.36 -14.06 -17.03
N ALA A 172 24.12 -14.89 -16.29
CA ALA A 172 25.39 -15.46 -16.74
C ALA A 172 25.22 -16.77 -17.54
N LEU A 173 24.08 -17.46 -17.47
CA LEU A 173 23.82 -18.72 -18.18
C LEU A 173 23.63 -18.56 -19.70
N GLY A 174 23.53 -17.33 -20.22
CA GLY A 174 23.26 -17.08 -21.64
C GLY A 174 21.85 -17.52 -22.06
N THR A 175 21.62 -17.61 -23.37
CA THR A 175 20.29 -17.91 -23.95
C THR A 175 20.18 -19.28 -24.60
N ASP A 176 21.29 -19.98 -24.81
CA ASP A 176 21.34 -21.13 -25.70
C ASP A 176 21.60 -22.43 -24.91
N GLY A 177 20.95 -23.52 -25.34
CA GLY A 177 21.12 -24.84 -24.75
C GLY A 177 20.37 -25.09 -23.42
N SER A 178 20.63 -26.25 -22.82
CA SER A 178 20.08 -26.65 -21.53
C SER A 178 20.75 -25.85 -20.42
N ARG A 179 19.93 -25.18 -19.61
CA ARG A 179 20.39 -24.24 -18.57
C ARG A 179 19.77 -24.62 -17.24
N SER A 180 20.62 -24.93 -16.27
CA SER A 180 20.19 -25.25 -14.90
C SER A 180 20.91 -24.40 -13.86
N ILE A 181 20.25 -24.16 -12.73
CA ILE A 181 20.81 -23.48 -11.56
C ILE A 181 20.68 -24.41 -10.37
N LEU A 182 21.81 -24.67 -9.71
CA LEU A 182 21.84 -25.39 -8.44
C LEU A 182 22.09 -24.39 -7.31
N VAL A 183 21.07 -24.12 -6.51
CA VAL A 183 21.09 -23.13 -5.42
C VAL A 183 21.38 -23.82 -4.09
N LEU A 184 22.36 -23.32 -3.35
CA LEU A 184 22.68 -23.77 -2.00
C LEU A 184 22.53 -22.63 -0.99
N SER A 185 21.54 -22.73 -0.10
CA SER A 185 21.25 -21.71 0.92
C SER A 185 20.81 -22.31 2.26
N ASP A 186 21.15 -21.64 3.37
CA ASP A 186 20.74 -22.00 4.73
C ASP A 186 19.73 -21.03 5.38
N GLY A 187 19.33 -19.97 4.67
CA GLY A 187 18.53 -18.87 5.22
C GLY A 187 17.46 -18.34 4.27
N ALA A 188 16.48 -17.65 4.85
CA ALA A 188 15.48 -16.89 4.11
C ALA A 188 16.10 -15.62 3.52
N ASP A 189 15.57 -15.16 2.39
CA ASP A 189 15.99 -13.90 1.79
C ASP A 189 15.70 -12.72 2.73
N THR A 190 16.68 -11.84 2.93
CA THR A 190 16.60 -10.72 3.90
C THR A 190 16.79 -9.35 3.26
N GLY A 191 17.01 -9.29 1.94
CA GLY A 191 17.42 -8.04 1.32
C GLY A 191 17.59 -8.07 -0.20
N SER A 192 17.01 -9.05 -0.90
CA SER A 192 16.97 -8.99 -2.37
C SER A 192 16.10 -7.84 -2.86
N THR A 193 16.44 -7.33 -4.03
CA THR A 193 15.67 -6.30 -4.74
C THR A 193 14.55 -6.88 -5.60
N THR A 194 14.69 -8.16 -5.98
CA THR A 194 13.68 -8.94 -6.70
C THR A 194 12.80 -9.76 -5.73
N THR A 195 11.63 -10.18 -6.21
CA THR A 195 10.71 -11.05 -5.46
C THR A 195 10.68 -12.46 -6.06
N LEU A 196 10.38 -13.46 -5.21
CA LEU A 196 10.21 -14.85 -5.62
C LEU A 196 9.28 -15.01 -6.84
N GLU A 197 8.13 -14.32 -6.84
CA GLU A 197 7.15 -14.40 -7.94
C GLU A 197 7.69 -13.87 -9.28
N VAL A 198 8.48 -12.79 -9.26
CA VAL A 198 9.09 -12.24 -10.47
C VAL A 198 10.20 -13.16 -10.97
N LEU A 199 11.02 -13.67 -10.05
CA LEU A 199 12.11 -14.59 -10.34
C LEU A 199 11.60 -15.91 -10.93
N SER A 200 10.57 -16.52 -10.32
CA SER A 200 9.94 -17.76 -10.80
C SER A 200 9.42 -17.62 -12.23
N ARG A 201 8.74 -16.50 -12.55
CA ARG A 201 8.28 -16.23 -13.92
C ARG A 201 9.43 -16.06 -14.89
N GLN A 202 10.43 -15.26 -14.53
CA GLN A 202 11.58 -15.01 -15.39
C GLN A 202 12.39 -16.28 -15.66
N ALA A 203 12.54 -17.15 -14.66
CA ALA A 203 13.21 -18.44 -14.81
C ALA A 203 12.41 -19.41 -15.70
N ALA A 204 11.09 -19.50 -15.49
CA ALA A 204 10.20 -20.31 -16.32
C ALA A 204 10.16 -19.82 -17.78
N ASP A 205 10.01 -18.51 -18.01
CA ASP A 205 10.02 -17.90 -19.34
C ASP A 205 11.38 -18.08 -20.04
N ALA A 206 12.46 -18.06 -19.26
CA ALA A 206 13.80 -18.32 -19.76
C ALA A 206 14.09 -19.81 -19.94
N GLY A 207 13.20 -20.74 -19.56
CA GLY A 207 13.44 -22.19 -19.64
C GLY A 207 14.65 -22.65 -18.82
N VAL A 208 14.87 -22.04 -17.65
CA VAL A 208 15.96 -22.38 -16.72
C VAL A 208 15.42 -23.21 -15.57
N VAL A 209 15.93 -24.44 -15.41
CA VAL A 209 15.56 -25.33 -14.30
C VAL A 209 16.31 -24.93 -13.04
N ILE A 210 15.62 -24.78 -11.91
CA ILE A 210 16.24 -24.37 -10.63
C ILE A 210 16.07 -25.45 -9.56
N ASP A 211 17.17 -26.09 -9.22
CA ASP A 211 17.25 -27.03 -8.10
C ASP A 211 17.71 -26.30 -6.84
N VAL A 212 17.03 -26.57 -5.72
CA VAL A 212 17.32 -25.92 -4.44
C VAL A 212 17.77 -26.94 -3.41
N VAL A 213 19.02 -26.85 -3.01
CA VAL A 213 19.56 -27.59 -1.87
C VAL A 213 19.43 -26.74 -0.61
N SER A 214 18.53 -27.15 0.29
CA SER A 214 18.28 -26.43 1.54
C SER A 214 19.03 -27.05 2.71
N LEU A 215 19.85 -26.23 3.38
CA LEU A 215 20.57 -26.55 4.63
C LEU A 215 19.79 -26.21 5.91
N ALA A 216 18.50 -25.91 5.75
CA ALA A 216 17.63 -25.35 6.80
C ALA A 216 16.56 -26.35 7.26
N SER A 217 15.86 -26.01 8.35
CA SER A 217 14.68 -26.75 8.83
C SER A 217 13.59 -26.81 7.75
N ALA A 218 12.79 -27.88 7.73
CA ALA A 218 11.73 -28.15 6.73
C ALA A 218 10.85 -26.92 6.38
N ASP A 219 10.50 -26.09 7.36
CA ASP A 219 9.68 -24.88 7.15
C ASP A 219 10.33 -23.83 6.22
N ARG A 220 11.66 -23.75 6.17
CA ARG A 220 12.41 -22.82 5.30
C ARG A 220 12.67 -23.39 3.91
N ALA A 221 12.71 -24.72 3.78
CA ALA A 221 12.76 -25.37 2.48
C ALA A 221 11.45 -25.12 1.70
N ALA A 222 10.31 -25.01 2.39
CA ALA A 222 9.02 -24.71 1.79
C ALA A 222 8.93 -23.30 1.14
N GLU A 223 9.71 -22.32 1.61
CA GLU A 223 9.71 -20.97 1.01
C GLU A 223 10.37 -20.95 -0.38
N LEU A 224 11.40 -21.78 -0.58
CA LEU A 224 12.10 -21.91 -1.87
C LEU A 224 11.50 -23.00 -2.77
N ALA A 225 10.59 -23.82 -2.25
CA ALA A 225 9.87 -24.83 -3.03
C ALA A 225 9.05 -24.21 -4.16
N GLY A 226 8.43 -23.05 -3.92
CA GLY A 226 7.70 -22.34 -4.98
C GLY A 226 8.56 -21.87 -6.17
N LEU A 227 9.90 -21.82 -6.03
CA LEU A 227 10.79 -21.54 -7.15
C LEU A 227 11.12 -22.80 -7.96
N ALA A 228 11.45 -23.88 -7.26
CA ALA A 228 11.72 -25.18 -7.87
C ALA A 228 10.47 -25.70 -8.60
N ASP A 229 9.30 -25.68 -7.94
CA ASP A 229 8.02 -26.10 -8.52
C ASP A 229 7.67 -25.30 -9.80
N ALA A 230 7.98 -24.01 -9.83
CA ALA A 230 7.69 -23.14 -10.97
C ALA A 230 8.63 -23.36 -12.17
N THR A 231 9.78 -24.00 -11.94
CA THR A 231 10.82 -24.26 -12.95
C THR A 231 11.02 -25.75 -13.22
N GLN A 232 10.10 -26.59 -12.72
CA GLN A 232 10.18 -28.06 -12.76
C GLN A 232 11.46 -28.63 -12.11
N GLY A 233 12.11 -27.87 -11.23
CA GLY A 233 13.27 -28.30 -10.45
C GLY A 233 12.89 -29.01 -9.14
N ALA A 234 13.90 -29.54 -8.45
CA ALA A 234 13.72 -30.28 -7.21
C ALA A 234 14.17 -29.49 -5.96
N VAL A 235 13.45 -29.68 -4.86
CA VAL A 235 13.93 -29.25 -3.52
C VAL A 235 14.56 -30.42 -2.81
N ILE A 236 15.87 -30.33 -2.57
CA ILE A 236 16.64 -31.39 -1.94
C ILE A 236 17.00 -30.97 -0.51
N PRO A 237 16.32 -31.51 0.52
CA PRO A 237 16.71 -31.27 1.90
C PRO A 237 18.00 -32.06 2.20
N ALA A 238 19.07 -31.36 2.58
CA ALA A 238 20.37 -31.99 2.85
C ALA A 238 20.95 -31.56 4.21
N ASP A 239 21.42 -32.54 4.98
CA ASP A 239 22.29 -32.29 6.15
C ASP A 239 23.71 -32.02 5.65
N PRO A 240 24.46 -31.05 6.23
CA PRO A 240 25.90 -30.83 5.98
C PRO A 240 26.75 -32.09 5.74
N ALA A 241 26.52 -33.18 6.48
CA ALA A 241 27.27 -34.42 6.31
C ALA A 241 26.96 -35.18 5.00
N ALA A 242 25.79 -34.96 4.39
CA ALA A 242 25.31 -35.65 3.21
C ALA A 242 25.44 -34.83 1.91
N LEU A 243 25.82 -33.54 1.98
CA LEU A 243 25.86 -32.68 0.79
C LEU A 243 26.77 -33.20 -0.31
N ALA A 244 27.96 -33.68 0.04
CA ALA A 244 28.90 -34.15 -0.98
C ALA A 244 28.32 -35.32 -1.79
N THR A 245 27.55 -36.20 -1.13
CA THR A 245 26.83 -37.29 -1.78
C THR A 245 25.66 -36.78 -2.63
N VAL A 246 24.91 -35.79 -2.14
CA VAL A 246 23.80 -35.19 -2.91
C VAL A 246 24.33 -34.51 -4.18
N PHE A 247 25.40 -33.72 -4.06
CA PHE A 247 25.99 -33.02 -5.19
C PHE A 247 26.64 -33.99 -6.18
N SER A 248 27.34 -35.05 -5.71
CA SER A 248 27.86 -36.07 -6.62
C SER A 248 26.72 -36.78 -7.37
N GLN A 249 25.60 -37.09 -6.70
CA GLN A 249 24.43 -37.68 -7.35
C GLN A 249 23.80 -36.76 -8.40
N GLN A 250 23.74 -35.45 -8.13
CA GLN A 250 23.26 -34.47 -9.11
C GLN A 250 24.20 -34.34 -10.32
N ALA A 251 25.52 -34.44 -10.11
CA ALA A 251 26.48 -34.49 -11.21
C ALA A 251 26.40 -35.80 -12.00
N ASP A 252 26.20 -36.93 -11.33
CA ASP A 252 26.00 -38.24 -11.96
C ASP A 252 24.71 -38.25 -12.80
N ALA A 253 23.64 -37.58 -12.34
CA ALA A 253 22.40 -37.44 -13.09
C ALA A 253 22.60 -36.76 -14.46
N LEU A 254 23.52 -35.80 -14.56
CA LEU A 254 23.90 -35.18 -15.84
C LEU A 254 24.51 -36.18 -16.84
N SER A 255 25.05 -37.29 -16.36
CA SER A 255 25.57 -38.39 -17.21
C SER A 255 24.47 -39.39 -17.60
N GLN A 256 23.30 -39.30 -16.99
CA GLN A 256 22.17 -40.23 -17.12
C GLN A 256 20.96 -39.54 -17.76
N GLN A 257 21.24 -38.68 -18.74
CA GLN A 257 20.23 -38.01 -19.55
C GLN A 257 20.11 -38.67 -20.92
N LEU A 258 18.88 -38.78 -21.40
CA LEU A 258 18.55 -39.21 -22.75
C LEU A 258 18.17 -37.98 -23.59
N LEU A 259 18.73 -37.87 -24.80
CA LEU A 259 18.29 -36.92 -25.80
C LEU A 259 17.24 -37.58 -26.69
N ILE A 260 16.06 -36.99 -26.70
CA ILE A 260 14.90 -37.42 -27.47
C ILE A 260 14.64 -36.36 -28.53
N THR A 261 14.88 -36.70 -29.80
CA THR A 261 14.62 -35.79 -30.92
C THR A 261 13.41 -36.27 -31.71
N PHE A 262 12.45 -35.39 -31.98
CA PHE A 262 11.27 -35.71 -32.79
C PHE A 262 10.80 -34.52 -33.65
N GLU A 263 10.02 -34.80 -34.69
CA GLU A 263 9.42 -33.77 -35.54
C GLU A 263 7.96 -33.50 -35.09
N PRO A 264 7.59 -32.25 -34.80
CA PRO A 264 6.26 -31.93 -34.32
C PRO A 264 5.19 -32.15 -35.40
N PRO A 265 3.98 -32.62 -35.06
CA PRO A 265 2.89 -32.77 -36.01
C PRO A 265 2.55 -31.45 -36.72
N ALA A 266 2.40 -31.47 -38.05
CA ALA A 266 2.23 -30.26 -38.88
C ALA A 266 0.96 -29.41 -38.60
N ASP A 267 0.04 -29.91 -37.78
CA ASP A 267 -1.19 -29.22 -37.37
C ASP A 267 -1.07 -28.47 -36.03
N VAL A 268 0.06 -28.61 -35.34
CA VAL A 268 0.35 -27.92 -34.08
C VAL A 268 1.22 -26.71 -34.41
N THR A 269 0.67 -25.50 -34.24
CA THR A 269 1.32 -24.24 -34.64
C THR A 269 1.56 -23.28 -33.47
N ALA A 270 1.36 -23.73 -32.23
CA ALA A 270 1.42 -22.92 -31.00
C ALA A 270 1.97 -23.75 -29.83
N ASP A 271 1.80 -23.27 -28.59
CA ASP A 271 2.13 -24.01 -27.36
C ASP A 271 1.46 -25.38 -27.36
N ALA A 272 2.25 -26.43 -27.10
CA ALA A 272 1.81 -27.82 -27.13
C ALA A 272 2.39 -28.59 -25.95
N THR A 273 1.60 -29.51 -25.40
CA THR A 273 2.04 -30.40 -24.32
C THR A 273 2.71 -31.63 -24.93
N VAL A 274 3.93 -31.91 -24.47
CA VAL A 274 4.69 -33.12 -24.80
C VAL A 274 4.63 -34.04 -23.59
N ASP A 275 4.08 -35.25 -23.78
CA ASP A 275 4.05 -36.32 -22.80
C ASP A 275 5.14 -37.35 -23.17
N VAL A 276 5.99 -37.70 -22.21
CA VAL A 276 7.01 -38.74 -22.35
C VAL A 276 6.68 -39.89 -21.41
N SER A 277 6.68 -41.11 -21.93
CA SER A 277 6.40 -42.33 -21.17
C SER A 277 7.59 -43.29 -21.30
N VAL A 278 8.19 -43.67 -20.18
CA VAL A 278 9.30 -44.63 -20.13
C VAL A 278 8.85 -45.89 -19.41
N THR A 279 9.03 -47.06 -20.04
CA THR A 279 8.73 -48.34 -19.40
C THR A 279 10.01 -49.02 -18.91
N SER A 280 10.15 -49.19 -17.59
CA SER A 280 11.27 -49.89 -16.96
C SER A 280 10.77 -51.00 -16.04
N GLN A 281 11.35 -52.20 -16.14
CA GLN A 281 10.98 -53.40 -15.36
C GLN A 281 9.47 -53.75 -15.34
N GLY A 282 8.69 -53.30 -16.33
CA GLY A 282 7.25 -53.57 -16.44
C GLY A 282 6.35 -52.52 -15.78
N GLU A 283 6.91 -51.43 -15.25
CA GLU A 283 6.19 -50.24 -14.79
C GLU A 283 6.44 -49.08 -15.75
N THR A 284 5.42 -48.25 -15.99
CA THR A 284 5.47 -47.10 -16.91
C THR A 284 5.47 -45.82 -16.11
N TYR A 285 6.45 -44.97 -16.38
CA TYR A 285 6.68 -43.68 -15.77
C TYR A 285 6.40 -42.59 -16.78
N ASN A 286 5.66 -41.55 -16.39
CA ASN A 286 5.24 -40.49 -17.29
C ASN A 286 5.65 -39.13 -16.75
N ASP A 287 6.07 -38.24 -17.64
CA ASP A 287 6.25 -36.83 -17.34
C ASP A 287 5.75 -35.98 -18.53
N SER A 288 5.38 -34.73 -18.27
CA SER A 288 4.89 -33.83 -19.30
C SER A 288 5.46 -32.42 -19.20
N ALA A 289 5.78 -31.85 -20.35
CA ALA A 289 6.33 -30.51 -20.47
C ALA A 289 5.59 -29.70 -21.53
N LEU A 290 5.51 -28.38 -21.32
CA LEU A 290 5.00 -27.45 -22.33
C LEU A 290 6.14 -27.07 -23.27
N MET A 291 5.88 -27.11 -24.58
CA MET A 291 6.81 -26.61 -25.59
C MET A 291 6.15 -25.52 -26.44
N THR A 292 6.92 -24.51 -26.80
CA THR A 292 6.48 -23.42 -27.68
C THR A 292 7.13 -23.59 -29.05
N LEU A 293 6.30 -23.72 -30.10
CA LEU A 293 6.77 -23.79 -31.48
C LEU A 293 6.99 -22.39 -32.07
N PRO A 294 8.07 -22.15 -32.85
CA PRO A 294 8.30 -20.88 -33.51
C PRO A 294 7.21 -20.63 -34.57
N ASP A 295 6.40 -19.60 -34.33
CA ASP A 295 5.23 -19.25 -35.13
C ASP A 295 5.63 -18.71 -36.51
N ASN A 296 5.15 -19.35 -37.59
CA ASN A 296 5.21 -18.79 -38.94
C ASN A 296 4.10 -17.74 -39.09
N GLY A 297 4.29 -16.61 -38.41
CA GLY A 297 3.63 -15.35 -38.66
C GLY A 297 2.10 -15.39 -38.53
N THR A 298 1.57 -15.47 -37.31
CA THR A 298 0.24 -14.93 -37.05
C THR A 298 0.21 -14.14 -35.73
N GLN A 299 0.25 -12.81 -35.88
CA GLN A 299 -0.09 -11.77 -34.92
C GLN A 299 -0.67 -12.24 -33.57
N LEU A 300 0.16 -12.13 -32.53
CA LEU A 300 -0.15 -12.36 -31.11
C LEU A 300 -1.58 -11.95 -30.73
N ASP A 301 -2.42 -12.92 -30.38
CA ASP A 301 -3.53 -12.67 -29.48
C ASP A 301 -2.95 -12.72 -28.07
N VAL A 302 -2.79 -11.54 -27.46
CA VAL A 302 -2.43 -11.41 -26.05
C VAL A 302 -3.52 -12.12 -25.25
N VAL A 303 -3.20 -13.28 -24.68
CA VAL A 303 -4.05 -13.92 -23.68
C VAL A 303 -4.10 -12.98 -22.48
N GLU A 304 -5.22 -12.27 -22.39
CA GLU A 304 -5.56 -11.43 -21.26
C GLU A 304 -5.50 -12.30 -20.01
N SER A 305 -4.60 -11.96 -19.07
CA SER A 305 -4.48 -12.58 -17.75
C SER A 305 -5.86 -12.88 -17.19
N GLY A 306 -6.11 -14.14 -16.81
CA GLY A 306 -7.40 -14.64 -16.39
C GLY A 306 -8.18 -13.62 -15.55
N GLU A 307 -9.43 -13.36 -15.95
CA GLU A 307 -10.29 -12.43 -15.24
C GLU A 307 -10.27 -12.77 -13.75
N ALA A 308 -9.80 -11.81 -12.94
CA ALA A 308 -10.01 -11.85 -11.51
C ALA A 308 -11.50 -12.18 -11.28
N LEU A 309 -11.80 -13.13 -10.40
CA LEU A 309 -13.16 -13.56 -10.02
C LEU A 309 -14.13 -12.40 -9.75
N ILE A 310 -13.58 -11.20 -9.52
CA ILE A 310 -14.24 -9.92 -9.43
C ILE A 310 -13.56 -8.96 -10.42
N SER A 311 -14.25 -8.56 -11.50
CA SER A 311 -13.71 -7.64 -12.49
C SER A 311 -13.24 -6.32 -11.84
N ARG A 312 -12.17 -5.69 -12.38
CA ARG A 312 -11.67 -4.39 -11.90
C ARG A 312 -12.78 -3.36 -11.60
N PRO A 313 -13.82 -3.17 -12.44
CA PRO A 313 -14.92 -2.26 -12.10
C PRO A 313 -15.77 -2.74 -10.92
N VAL A 314 -15.99 -4.05 -10.73
CA VAL A 314 -16.72 -4.59 -9.57
C VAL A 314 -15.89 -4.46 -8.30
N MET A 315 -14.58 -4.67 -8.37
CA MET A 315 -13.67 -4.42 -7.25
C MET A 315 -13.61 -2.93 -6.89
N LEU A 316 -13.57 -2.04 -7.89
CA LEU A 316 -13.64 -0.59 -7.69
C LEU A 316 -15.00 -0.16 -7.15
N MET A 317 -16.11 -0.79 -7.56
CA MET A 317 -17.44 -0.53 -7.02
C MET A 317 -17.60 -1.05 -5.59
N GLY A 318 -17.03 -2.22 -5.27
CA GLY A 318 -16.97 -2.77 -3.92
C GLY A 318 -16.11 -1.90 -3.00
N ALA A 319 -14.95 -1.47 -3.47
CA ALA A 319 -14.07 -0.53 -2.77
C ALA A 319 -14.72 0.86 -2.62
N LEU A 320 -15.43 1.35 -3.63
CA LEU A 320 -16.20 2.60 -3.58
C LEU A 320 -17.35 2.47 -2.59
N ALA A 321 -18.07 1.34 -2.55
CA ALA A 321 -19.13 1.09 -1.58
C ALA A 321 -18.56 1.00 -0.16
N LEU A 322 -17.36 0.43 0.02
CA LEU A 322 -16.67 0.35 1.31
C LEU A 322 -16.11 1.72 1.74
N ALA A 323 -15.61 2.53 0.81
CA ALA A 323 -15.17 3.91 1.03
C ALA A 323 -16.35 4.86 1.30
N LEU A 324 -17.48 4.70 0.60
CA LEU A 324 -18.74 5.39 0.86
C LEU A 324 -19.38 4.89 2.16
N GLY A 325 -19.18 3.62 2.52
CA GLY A 325 -19.59 3.04 3.79
C GLY A 325 -18.79 3.62 4.96
N LEU A 326 -17.46 3.65 4.86
CA LEU A 326 -16.56 4.30 5.82
C LEU A 326 -16.79 5.81 5.87
N GLY A 327 -16.98 6.46 4.71
CA GLY A 327 -17.33 7.87 4.60
C GLY A 327 -18.72 8.17 5.17
N GLY A 328 -19.67 7.26 5.02
CA GLY A 328 -21.00 7.33 5.61
C GLY A 328 -20.98 7.10 7.13
N ILE A 329 -20.14 6.20 7.63
CA ILE A 329 -19.85 6.04 9.06
C ILE A 329 -19.18 7.30 9.61
N LEU A 330 -18.24 7.89 8.85
CA LEU A 330 -17.58 9.15 9.18
C LEU A 330 -18.57 10.32 9.21
N VAL A 331 -19.46 10.42 8.21
CA VAL A 331 -20.52 11.43 8.11
C VAL A 331 -21.56 11.21 9.20
N THR A 332 -21.94 9.99 9.55
CA THR A 332 -22.87 9.72 10.67
C THR A 332 -22.21 9.98 12.03
N VAL A 333 -20.88 9.85 12.16
CA VAL A 333 -20.14 10.35 13.32
C VAL A 333 -20.08 11.89 13.34
N LEU A 334 -19.89 12.53 12.19
CA LEU A 334 -19.88 13.99 12.03
C LEU A 334 -21.26 14.65 12.24
N VAL A 335 -22.32 14.00 11.78
CA VAL A 335 -23.73 14.44 11.87
C VAL A 335 -24.34 13.98 13.21
N GLY A 336 -23.96 12.83 13.76
CA GLY A 336 -24.31 12.45 15.13
C GLY A 336 -23.69 13.36 16.19
N ALA A 337 -22.62 14.10 15.84
CA ALA A 337 -22.01 15.14 16.66
C ALA A 337 -22.63 16.53 16.47
N THR A 338 -23.73 16.69 15.70
CA THR A 338 -24.36 18.00 15.45
C THR A 338 -25.35 18.45 16.52
N ASP A 339 -25.46 17.76 17.66
CA ASP A 339 -25.91 18.46 18.87
C ASP A 339 -24.79 19.43 19.25
N GLY A 340 -24.88 20.64 18.70
CA GLY A 340 -23.88 21.73 18.70
C GLY A 340 -23.50 22.29 20.07
N ARG A 341 -23.67 21.50 21.14
CA ARG A 341 -23.25 21.78 22.50
C ARG A 341 -21.92 21.08 22.77
N SER A 342 -20.93 21.85 23.22
CA SER A 342 -19.64 21.33 23.67
C SER A 342 -19.82 20.28 24.78
N SER A 343 -18.88 19.35 24.89
CA SER A 343 -18.89 18.32 25.96
C SER A 343 -18.95 18.94 27.36
N THR A 344 -18.35 20.13 27.53
CA THR A 344 -18.42 20.95 28.73
C THR A 344 -19.84 21.49 28.99
N GLU A 345 -20.56 21.96 27.96
CA GLU A 345 -21.95 22.41 28.11
C GLU A 345 -22.89 21.27 28.49
N ARG A 346 -22.68 20.05 27.97
CA ARG A 346 -23.48 18.87 28.38
C ARG A 346 -23.23 18.51 29.84
N ARG A 347 -21.98 18.60 30.31
CA ARG A 347 -21.64 18.38 31.73
C ARG A 347 -22.22 19.47 32.62
N LEU A 348 -22.25 20.72 32.16
CA LEU A 348 -22.83 21.84 32.90
C LEU A 348 -24.37 21.79 32.91
N ASP A 349 -25.06 21.48 31.81
CA ASP A 349 -26.52 21.28 31.78
C ASP A 349 -26.94 20.09 32.68
N ASN A 350 -26.14 19.02 32.74
CA ASN A 350 -26.44 17.88 33.61
C ASN A 350 -26.28 18.19 35.10
N TYR A 351 -25.46 19.18 35.47
CA TYR A 351 -25.26 19.62 36.86
C TYR A 351 -26.15 20.79 37.26
N PHE A 352 -26.58 21.64 36.32
CA PHE A 352 -27.30 22.89 36.57
C PHE A 352 -28.68 22.98 35.91
N GLY A 353 -29.12 21.94 35.20
CA GLY A 353 -30.46 21.86 34.63
C GLY A 353 -31.47 21.34 35.65
N GLU A 354 -32.12 22.24 36.39
CA GLU A 354 -33.38 21.94 37.09
C GLU A 354 -34.56 22.18 36.14
N ASP A 355 -35.20 21.09 35.69
CA ASP A 355 -36.60 20.76 36.05
C ASP A 355 -37.10 19.49 35.33
N GLY A 356 -37.48 18.50 36.14
CA GLY A 356 -38.52 17.50 35.88
C GLY A 356 -38.64 16.85 34.50
N LYS A 357 -38.00 15.70 34.30
CA LYS A 357 -38.65 14.46 33.82
C LYS A 357 -37.65 13.30 33.87
N SER A 358 -37.74 12.52 34.94
CA SER A 358 -37.39 11.10 34.93
C SER A 358 -38.32 10.38 33.94
N GLY A 359 -37.95 10.41 32.66
CA GLY A 359 -38.62 9.69 31.58
C GLY A 359 -37.68 8.62 31.05
N GLY A 360 -37.87 7.38 31.49
CA GLY A 360 -37.01 6.26 31.18
C GLY A 360 -36.78 6.05 29.68
N HIS A 361 -35.51 5.87 29.31
CA HIS A 361 -35.12 5.21 28.08
C HIS A 361 -34.27 3.98 28.45
N ARG A 362 -34.99 2.89 28.76
CA ARG A 362 -34.46 1.54 28.56
C ARG A 362 -34.34 1.34 27.05
N GLY A 363 -33.12 1.16 26.56
CA GLY A 363 -32.89 0.65 25.20
C GLY A 363 -31.86 1.41 24.36
N SER A 364 -30.59 1.39 24.76
CA SER A 364 -29.47 1.45 23.81
C SER A 364 -28.19 0.92 24.47
N ALA A 365 -28.20 -0.38 24.78
CA ALA A 365 -27.03 -1.12 25.26
C ALA A 365 -26.72 -2.18 24.21
N ALA A 366 -25.92 -1.83 23.19
CA ALA A 366 -25.22 -2.78 22.32
C ALA A 366 -24.24 -2.12 21.32
N ARG A 367 -24.26 -0.80 21.09
CA ARG A 367 -23.38 -0.14 20.08
C ARG A 367 -22.20 0.67 20.63
N THR A 368 -22.03 0.74 21.95
CA THR A 368 -21.08 1.68 22.59
C THR A 368 -19.73 1.05 22.97
N ASP A 369 -19.62 -0.29 22.96
CA ASP A 369 -18.48 -0.99 23.56
C ASP A 369 -17.17 -0.85 22.76
N ILE A 370 -17.25 -0.87 21.42
CA ILE A 370 -16.08 -0.74 20.52
C ILE A 370 -15.54 0.70 20.51
N LYS A 371 -16.42 1.70 20.66
CA LYS A 371 -15.99 3.11 20.72
C LYS A 371 -15.25 3.41 22.03
N GLY A 372 -15.73 2.86 23.14
CA GLY A 372 -15.10 3.05 24.45
C GLY A 372 -13.70 2.44 24.53
N SER A 373 -13.50 1.25 23.96
CA SER A 373 -12.19 0.59 23.96
C SER A 373 -11.17 1.31 23.07
N ALA A 374 -11.56 1.77 21.88
CA ALA A 374 -10.69 2.52 20.98
C ALA A 374 -10.27 3.87 21.58
N VAL A 375 -11.20 4.58 22.23
CA VAL A 375 -10.91 5.86 22.91
C VAL A 375 -9.96 5.66 24.09
N ALA A 376 -10.11 4.60 24.87
CA ALA A 376 -9.23 4.30 26.00
C ALA A 376 -7.78 3.96 25.58
N VAL A 377 -7.59 3.33 24.42
CA VAL A 377 -6.25 3.07 23.87
C VAL A 377 -5.63 4.37 23.35
N ALA A 378 -6.41 5.22 22.67
CA ALA A 378 -5.94 6.52 22.22
C ALA A 378 -5.49 7.40 23.40
N ASP A 379 -6.27 7.44 24.48
CA ASP A 379 -5.97 8.24 25.69
C ASP A 379 -4.63 7.87 26.34
N LYS A 380 -4.19 6.61 26.25
CA LYS A 380 -2.87 6.17 26.74
C LYS A 380 -1.68 6.64 25.89
N VAL A 381 -1.92 7.01 24.64
CA VAL A 381 -0.87 7.40 23.67
C VAL A 381 -0.76 8.93 23.56
N VAL A 382 -1.80 9.68 23.98
CA VAL A 382 -1.78 11.15 23.95
C VAL A 382 -1.00 11.71 25.14
N THR A 383 0.03 12.50 24.87
CA THR A 383 0.70 13.28 25.92
C THR A 383 -0.19 14.43 26.38
N ALA A 384 -0.12 14.80 27.67
CA ALA A 384 -0.95 15.86 28.25
C ALA A 384 -0.82 17.22 27.50
N ASP A 385 0.35 17.54 26.97
CA ASP A 385 0.56 18.76 26.15
C ASP A 385 -0.13 18.67 24.77
N LEU A 386 -0.17 17.48 24.16
CA LEU A 386 -0.85 17.29 22.87
C LEU A 386 -2.38 17.28 23.04
N GLU A 387 -2.88 16.67 24.12
CA GLU A 387 -4.29 16.65 24.47
C GLU A 387 -4.86 18.06 24.68
N THR A 388 -4.14 18.89 25.44
CA THR A 388 -4.55 20.28 25.73
C THR A 388 -4.59 21.13 24.47
N ARG A 389 -3.57 21.05 23.60
CA ARG A 389 -3.54 21.77 22.31
C ARG A 389 -4.68 21.36 21.38
N ILE A 390 -4.96 20.06 21.27
CA ILE A 390 -6.05 19.56 20.41
C ILE A 390 -7.40 19.97 21.00
N SER A 391 -7.59 19.82 22.30
CA SER A 391 -8.82 20.20 23.00
C SER A 391 -9.12 21.69 22.88
N GLN A 392 -8.10 22.55 22.99
CA GLN A 392 -8.24 23.99 22.76
C GLN A 392 -8.72 24.29 21.33
N ARG A 393 -8.10 23.68 20.31
CA ARG A 393 -8.50 23.87 18.89
C ARG A 393 -9.91 23.34 18.60
N LEU A 394 -10.27 22.19 19.16
CA LEU A 394 -11.61 21.61 19.01
C LEU A 394 -12.66 22.50 19.66
N THR A 395 -12.37 23.01 20.86
CA THR A 395 -13.24 23.96 21.58
C THR A 395 -13.40 25.26 20.79
N GLY A 396 -12.30 25.82 20.27
CA GLY A 396 -12.33 27.00 19.40
C GLY A 396 -13.14 26.77 18.13
N ALA A 397 -13.08 25.57 17.53
CA ALA A 397 -13.89 25.20 16.37
C ALA A 397 -15.37 24.93 16.69
N GLY A 398 -15.76 24.91 17.98
CA GLY A 398 -17.09 24.51 18.41
C GLY A 398 -17.39 23.05 18.05
N SER A 399 -16.37 22.19 18.15
CA SER A 399 -16.51 20.74 17.98
C SER A 399 -16.88 20.10 19.31
N ALA A 400 -17.80 19.12 19.28
CA ALA A 400 -18.18 18.35 20.46
C ALA A 400 -17.26 17.15 20.72
N LEU A 401 -16.29 16.90 19.83
CA LEU A 401 -15.37 15.76 19.90
C LEU A 401 -14.33 15.95 21.00
N THR A 402 -13.93 14.85 21.64
CA THR A 402 -12.75 14.80 22.50
C THR A 402 -11.46 14.75 21.68
N ALA A 403 -10.31 15.03 22.31
CA ALA A 403 -9.01 14.93 21.63
C ALA A 403 -8.73 13.49 21.13
N ALA A 404 -9.07 12.48 21.94
CA ALA A 404 -8.95 11.08 21.57
C ALA A 404 -9.88 10.69 20.40
N GLU A 405 -11.15 11.10 20.44
CA GLU A 405 -12.10 10.86 19.33
C GLU A 405 -11.64 11.52 18.04
N TRP A 406 -11.09 12.74 18.14
CA TRP A 406 -10.54 13.44 16.99
C TRP A 406 -9.33 12.73 16.40
N LEU A 407 -8.39 12.25 17.22
CA LEU A 407 -7.22 11.51 16.74
C LEU A 407 -7.59 10.18 16.09
N LEU A 408 -8.55 9.45 16.65
CA LEU A 408 -9.06 8.23 16.04
C LEU A 408 -9.73 8.49 14.69
N LEU A 409 -10.56 9.54 14.62
CA LEU A 409 -11.16 9.97 13.37
C LEU A 409 -10.07 10.36 12.35
N HIS A 410 -9.08 11.11 12.79
CA HIS A 410 -7.97 11.55 11.97
C HIS A 410 -7.14 10.39 11.40
N ALA A 411 -6.76 9.44 12.25
CA ALA A 411 -6.05 8.23 11.85
C ALA A 411 -6.89 7.38 10.90
N GLY A 412 -8.19 7.23 11.17
CA GLY A 412 -9.12 6.53 10.29
C GLY A 412 -9.24 7.17 8.90
N VAL A 413 -9.27 8.50 8.82
CA VAL A 413 -9.29 9.22 7.54
C VAL A 413 -7.96 9.08 6.79
N ALA A 414 -6.82 9.12 7.48
CA ALA A 414 -5.51 8.92 6.87
C ALA A 414 -5.36 7.49 6.31
N VAL A 415 -5.69 6.47 7.10
CA VAL A 415 -5.63 5.06 6.68
C VAL A 415 -6.65 4.79 5.58
N GLY A 416 -7.89 5.29 5.70
CA GLY A 416 -8.91 5.15 4.68
C GLY A 416 -8.50 5.81 3.36
N GLY A 417 -7.91 7.00 3.43
CA GLY A 417 -7.34 7.69 2.26
C GLY A 417 -6.22 6.89 1.61
N ALA A 418 -5.33 6.29 2.41
CA ALA A 418 -4.24 5.44 1.91
C ALA A 418 -4.77 4.19 1.20
N VAL A 419 -5.76 3.51 1.78
CA VAL A 419 -6.39 2.31 1.17
C VAL A 419 -7.07 2.68 -0.15
N VAL A 420 -7.85 3.77 -0.18
CA VAL A 420 -8.48 4.24 -1.42
C VAL A 420 -7.43 4.58 -2.47
N GLY A 421 -6.38 5.30 -2.08
CA GLY A 421 -5.27 5.63 -2.98
C GLY A 421 -4.60 4.38 -3.55
N PHE A 422 -4.30 3.40 -2.70
CA PHE A 422 -3.71 2.12 -3.11
C PHE A 422 -4.57 1.40 -4.15
N LEU A 423 -5.88 1.34 -3.92
CA LEU A 423 -6.83 0.68 -4.81
C LEU A 423 -7.01 1.40 -6.16
N MET A 424 -6.77 2.72 -6.22
CA MET A 424 -6.91 3.49 -7.46
C MET A 424 -5.69 3.45 -8.37
N GLY A 425 -4.48 3.22 -7.83
CA GLY A 425 -3.26 3.29 -8.64
C GLY A 425 -1.97 2.92 -7.92
N GLY A 426 -2.05 2.01 -6.94
CA GLY A 426 -0.90 1.42 -6.27
C GLY A 426 -0.25 2.32 -5.21
N GLY A 427 0.99 1.99 -4.84
CA GLY A 427 1.68 2.58 -3.69
C GLY A 427 1.82 4.10 -3.73
N ALA A 428 2.07 4.68 -4.91
CA ALA A 428 2.22 6.13 -5.05
C ALA A 428 0.94 6.91 -4.68
N LEU A 429 -0.22 6.43 -5.15
CA LEU A 429 -1.51 7.02 -4.78
C LEU A 429 -1.90 6.70 -3.34
N ALA A 430 -1.45 5.57 -2.78
CA ALA A 430 -1.63 5.25 -1.36
C ALA A 430 -0.93 6.29 -0.47
N VAL A 431 0.32 6.63 -0.78
CA VAL A 431 1.07 7.67 -0.05
C VAL A 431 0.38 9.02 -0.18
N LEU A 432 -0.07 9.37 -1.39
CA LEU A 432 -0.82 10.62 -1.61
C LEU A 432 -2.12 10.64 -0.79
N GLY A 433 -2.88 9.55 -0.79
CA GLY A 433 -4.11 9.40 -0.01
C GLY A 433 -3.88 9.49 1.49
N LEU A 434 -2.77 8.92 1.99
CA LEU A 434 -2.35 9.03 3.39
C LEU A 434 -2.04 10.48 3.76
N VAL A 435 -1.22 11.17 2.95
CA VAL A 435 -0.85 12.57 3.18
C VAL A 435 -2.08 13.47 3.14
N LEU A 436 -2.95 13.30 2.14
CA LEU A 436 -4.19 14.06 2.04
C LEU A 436 -5.10 13.79 3.24
N GLY A 437 -5.29 12.53 3.63
CA GLY A 437 -6.11 12.15 4.78
C GLY A 437 -5.55 12.66 6.12
N ALA A 438 -4.22 12.82 6.23
CA ALA A 438 -3.58 13.45 7.37
C ALA A 438 -3.66 14.99 7.36
N VAL A 439 -3.77 15.65 6.20
CA VAL A 439 -3.75 17.12 6.12
C VAL A 439 -5.16 17.73 6.10
N LEU A 440 -6.10 17.13 5.37
CA LEU A 440 -7.46 17.64 5.16
C LEU A 440 -8.24 17.90 6.45
N PRO A 441 -8.25 17.01 7.47
CA PRO A 441 -9.01 17.25 8.69
C PRO A 441 -8.52 18.46 9.48
N TRP A 442 -7.19 18.72 9.49
CA TRP A 442 -6.63 19.92 10.11
C TRP A 442 -7.05 21.19 9.38
N ILE A 443 -7.03 21.18 8.05
CA ILE A 443 -7.52 22.29 7.24
C ILE A 443 -9.00 22.54 7.50
N TYR A 444 -9.81 21.48 7.59
CA TYR A 444 -11.23 21.57 7.90
C TYR A 444 -11.50 22.22 9.26
N LEU A 445 -10.81 21.79 10.34
CA LEU A 445 -10.95 22.41 11.66
C LEU A 445 -10.56 23.89 11.63
N ARG A 446 -9.46 24.23 10.98
CA ARG A 446 -9.03 25.63 10.82
C ARG A 446 -10.09 26.48 10.12
N PHE A 447 -10.71 25.94 9.06
CA PHE A 447 -11.78 26.63 8.35
C PHE A 447 -13.03 26.80 9.22
N ARG A 448 -13.42 25.75 9.95
CA ARG A 448 -14.57 25.79 10.87
C ARG A 448 -14.35 26.81 11.99
N HIS A 449 -13.18 26.81 12.64
CA HIS A 449 -12.81 27.80 13.65
C HIS A 449 -12.85 29.22 13.08
N LYS A 450 -12.21 29.46 11.93
CA LYS A 450 -12.25 30.78 11.27
C LYS A 450 -13.67 31.23 10.94
N ARG A 451 -14.53 30.32 10.46
CA ARG A 451 -15.93 30.64 10.17
C ARG A 451 -16.71 30.97 11.44
N ARG A 452 -16.47 30.27 12.55
CA ARG A 452 -17.09 30.53 13.86
C ARG A 452 -16.60 31.85 14.45
N LEU A 453 -15.29 32.13 14.41
CA LEU A 453 -14.70 33.41 14.82
C LEU A 453 -15.27 34.59 14.03
N ASN A 454 -15.39 34.46 12.70
CA ASN A 454 -16.00 35.51 11.88
C ASN A 454 -17.46 35.77 12.26
N LYS A 455 -18.25 34.73 12.56
CA LYS A 455 -19.63 34.89 13.07
C LYS A 455 -19.66 35.56 14.44
N PHE A 456 -18.73 35.20 15.32
CA PHE A 456 -18.58 35.83 16.63
C PHE A 456 -18.27 37.32 16.50
N ASN A 457 -17.24 37.70 15.73
CA ASN A 457 -16.87 39.11 15.55
C ASN A 457 -17.98 39.93 14.85
N ALA A 458 -18.70 39.34 13.89
CA ALA A 458 -19.79 40.03 13.20
C ALA A 458 -20.97 40.38 14.14
N ASN A 459 -21.24 39.54 15.14
CA ASN A 459 -22.32 39.76 16.11
C ASN A 459 -21.86 40.57 17.34
N LEU A 460 -20.55 40.78 17.52
CA LEU A 460 -19.98 41.38 18.73
C LEU A 460 -20.51 42.78 19.03
N ALA A 461 -20.55 43.66 18.02
CA ALA A 461 -21.07 45.01 18.19
C ALA A 461 -22.54 44.99 18.65
N GLN A 462 -23.38 44.14 18.05
CA GLN A 462 -24.78 44.02 18.45
C GLN A 462 -24.93 43.54 19.90
N SER A 463 -24.16 42.53 20.32
CA SER A 463 -24.19 42.02 21.69
C SER A 463 -23.71 43.04 22.71
N LEU A 464 -22.70 43.86 22.36
CA LEU A 464 -22.26 44.98 23.20
C LEU A 464 -23.34 46.06 23.34
N GLY A 465 -24.07 46.34 22.26
CA GLY A 465 -25.22 47.25 22.29
C GLY A 465 -26.34 46.75 23.21
N LEU A 466 -26.67 45.45 23.18
CA LEU A 466 -27.65 44.86 24.11
C LEU A 466 -27.19 44.98 25.57
N MET A 467 -25.91 44.72 25.84
CA MET A 467 -25.36 44.92 27.19
C MET A 467 -25.37 46.38 27.62
N ALA A 468 -24.98 47.30 26.74
CA ALA A 468 -25.00 48.74 27.01
C ALA A 468 -26.41 49.20 27.37
N GLY A 469 -27.42 48.78 26.60
CA GLY A 469 -28.83 49.08 26.87
C GLY A 469 -29.32 48.52 28.20
N GLY A 470 -28.95 47.28 28.53
CA GLY A 470 -29.26 46.66 29.82
C GLY A 470 -28.63 47.40 31.01
N LEU A 471 -27.34 47.74 30.91
CA LEU A 471 -26.63 48.51 31.93
C LEU A 471 -27.21 49.93 32.08
N GLN A 472 -27.60 50.57 30.98
CA GLN A 472 -28.25 51.88 30.99
C GLN A 472 -29.64 51.83 31.64
N ALA A 473 -30.34 50.69 31.53
CA ALA A 473 -31.59 50.41 32.23
C ALA A 473 -31.40 50.04 33.71
N GLY A 474 -30.15 50.03 34.22
CA GLY A 474 -29.82 49.75 35.62
C GLY A 474 -29.56 48.27 35.93
N LEU A 475 -29.46 47.40 34.92
CA LEU A 475 -29.05 46.01 35.15
C LEU A 475 -27.59 45.95 35.59
N SER A 476 -27.26 44.96 36.43
CA SER A 476 -25.87 44.59 36.70
C SER A 476 -25.21 43.96 35.47
N LEU A 477 -23.88 43.96 35.39
CA LEU A 477 -23.15 43.35 34.27
C LEU A 477 -23.52 41.88 34.02
N PRO A 478 -23.63 40.98 35.04
CA PRO A 478 -24.10 39.61 34.81
C PRO A 478 -25.54 39.55 34.25
N GLN A 479 -26.43 40.44 34.67
CA GLN A 479 -27.79 40.50 34.14
C GLN A 479 -27.82 40.99 32.69
N ALA A 480 -26.99 41.98 32.34
CA ALA A 480 -26.83 42.45 30.96
C ALA A 480 -26.25 41.36 30.05
N VAL A 481 -25.32 40.54 30.55
CA VAL A 481 -24.82 39.32 29.88
C VAL A 481 -25.94 38.28 29.71
N ASP A 482 -26.84 38.09 30.68
CA ASP A 482 -28.01 37.19 30.56
C ASP A 482 -28.97 37.62 29.44
N THR A 483 -29.15 38.93 29.23
CA THR A 483 -29.90 39.46 28.08
C THR A 483 -29.29 39.00 26.74
N VAL A 484 -27.95 39.04 26.62
CA VAL A 484 -27.26 38.54 25.42
C VAL A 484 -27.43 37.03 25.25
N VAL A 485 -27.49 36.26 26.34
CA VAL A 485 -27.74 34.82 26.25
C VAL A 485 -29.15 34.50 25.74
N ARG A 486 -30.14 35.29 26.13
CA ARG A 486 -31.55 35.09 25.73
C ARG A 486 -31.86 35.60 24.32
N GLU A 487 -31.28 36.73 23.94
CA GLU A 487 -31.61 37.44 22.68
C GLU A 487 -30.51 37.36 21.61
N GLY A 488 -29.31 36.92 21.99
CA GLY A 488 -28.16 36.85 21.10
C GLY A 488 -28.18 35.66 20.15
N ASN A 489 -27.30 35.73 19.15
CA ASN A 489 -27.12 34.67 18.16
C ASN A 489 -25.90 33.79 18.50
N GLU A 490 -25.94 32.52 18.11
CA GLU A 490 -24.77 31.65 18.14
C GLU A 490 -23.66 32.16 17.21
N PRO A 491 -22.37 32.14 17.60
CA PRO A 491 -21.81 31.46 18.78
C PRO A 491 -21.65 32.33 20.05
N ILE A 492 -22.07 33.61 20.02
CA ILE A 492 -21.88 34.52 21.17
C ILE A 492 -22.73 34.06 22.35
N ALA A 493 -24.01 33.76 22.11
CA ALA A 493 -24.94 33.36 23.16
C ALA A 493 -24.44 32.15 23.97
N GLY A 494 -23.90 31.12 23.31
CA GLY A 494 -23.31 29.96 23.98
C GLY A 494 -22.08 30.30 24.84
N GLU A 495 -21.14 31.10 24.33
CA GLU A 495 -19.95 31.50 25.11
C GLU A 495 -20.31 32.40 26.31
N PHE A 496 -21.30 33.28 26.15
CA PHE A 496 -21.81 34.13 27.24
C PHE A 496 -22.59 33.29 28.27
N LYS A 497 -23.37 32.28 27.84
CA LYS A 497 -24.03 31.31 28.72
C LYS A 497 -22.98 30.60 29.57
N ARG A 498 -21.89 30.16 28.95
CA ARG A 498 -20.78 29.52 29.65
C ARG A 498 -20.13 30.45 30.68
N ALA A 499 -19.88 31.72 30.34
CA ALA A 499 -19.35 32.69 31.29
C ALA A 499 -20.28 32.96 32.48
N LEU A 500 -21.60 32.97 32.28
CA LEU A 500 -22.57 33.07 33.39
C LEU A 500 -22.53 31.84 34.30
N ILE A 501 -22.35 30.65 33.74
CA ILE A 501 -22.22 29.42 34.52
C ILE A 501 -20.92 29.44 35.33
N GLU A 502 -19.80 29.85 34.71
CA GLU A 502 -18.51 30.06 35.40
C GLU A 502 -18.64 31.10 36.52
N GLN A 503 -19.42 32.17 36.31
CA GLN A 503 -19.70 33.18 37.32
C GLN A 503 -20.51 32.63 38.51
N ARG A 504 -21.54 31.81 38.24
CA ARG A 504 -22.32 31.14 39.30
C ARG A 504 -21.48 30.16 40.12
N LEU A 505 -20.39 29.67 39.55
CA LEU A 505 -19.38 28.84 40.22
C LEU A 505 -18.36 29.65 41.02
N GLY A 506 -18.48 30.97 41.08
CA GLY A 506 -17.64 31.86 41.90
C GLY A 506 -16.50 32.55 41.16
N ILE A 507 -16.38 32.39 39.84
CA ILE A 507 -15.40 33.13 39.01
C ILE A 507 -15.92 34.56 38.78
N ASP A 508 -15.06 35.59 38.78
CA ASP A 508 -15.52 36.94 38.43
C ASP A 508 -15.97 36.98 36.95
N ILE A 509 -17.05 37.71 36.67
CA ILE A 509 -17.63 37.78 35.33
C ILE A 509 -16.63 38.30 34.28
N THR A 510 -15.71 39.20 34.65
CA THR A 510 -14.68 39.68 33.72
C THR A 510 -13.60 38.65 33.44
N ASP A 511 -13.23 37.82 34.42
CA ASP A 511 -12.29 36.70 34.21
C ASP A 511 -12.94 35.61 33.34
N ALA A 512 -14.22 35.31 33.57
CA ALA A 512 -14.98 34.37 32.73
C ALA A 512 -15.09 34.86 31.27
N MET A 513 -15.31 36.16 31.07
CA MET A 513 -15.29 36.79 29.75
C MET A 513 -13.89 36.79 29.12
N GLU A 514 -12.82 37.00 29.89
CA GLU A 514 -11.45 36.88 29.37
C GLU A 514 -11.19 35.48 28.79
N GLY A 515 -11.72 34.45 29.44
CA GLY A 515 -11.73 33.08 28.93
C GLY A 515 -12.43 32.93 27.57
N ILE A 516 -13.49 33.70 27.29
CA ILE A 516 -14.13 33.72 25.96
C ILE A 516 -13.15 34.30 24.93
N GLY A 517 -12.48 35.42 25.24
CA GLY A 517 -11.52 36.07 24.33
C GLY A 517 -10.39 35.14 23.92
N GLN A 518 -9.85 34.38 24.89
CA GLN A 518 -8.83 33.37 24.64
C GLN A 518 -9.33 32.19 23.80
N ARG A 519 -10.53 31.65 24.11
CA ARG A 519 -11.10 30.49 23.37
C ARG A 519 -11.52 30.84 21.94
N MET A 520 -12.05 32.04 21.74
CA MET A 520 -12.47 32.51 20.42
C MET A 520 -11.33 33.09 19.60
N GLU A 521 -10.17 33.35 20.20
CA GLU A 521 -9.04 34.06 19.57
C GLU A 521 -9.49 35.42 18.99
N SER A 522 -10.44 36.09 19.66
CA SER A 522 -10.97 37.39 19.23
C SER A 522 -10.23 38.53 19.92
N GLN A 523 -9.31 39.16 19.20
CA GLN A 523 -8.58 40.32 19.69
C GLN A 523 -9.55 41.46 20.07
N ASP A 524 -10.55 41.73 19.23
CA ASP A 524 -11.56 42.78 19.45
C ASP A 524 -12.33 42.55 20.77
N PHE A 525 -12.63 41.30 21.11
CA PHE A 525 -13.28 40.96 22.39
C PHE A 525 -12.35 41.10 23.59
N THR A 526 -11.07 40.71 23.46
CA THR A 526 -10.10 40.90 24.53
C THR A 526 -9.95 42.38 24.90
N TRP A 527 -9.95 43.28 23.92
CA TRP A 527 -9.95 44.74 24.16
C TRP A 527 -11.22 45.21 24.89
N VAL A 528 -12.38 44.67 24.53
CA VAL A 528 -13.65 44.95 25.21
C VAL A 528 -13.58 44.53 26.68
N VAL A 529 -13.14 43.30 26.97
CA VAL A 529 -13.01 42.80 28.36
C VAL A 529 -12.05 43.66 29.17
N MET A 530 -10.92 44.06 28.57
CA MET A 530 -9.95 44.96 29.20
C MET A 530 -10.57 46.32 29.53
N ALA A 531 -11.31 46.93 28.60
CA ALA A 531 -12.02 48.18 28.84
C ALA A 531 -13.05 48.06 29.98
N ILE A 532 -13.77 46.93 30.05
CA ILE A 532 -14.72 46.63 31.12
C ILE A 532 -14.00 46.52 32.48
N ARG A 533 -12.87 45.81 32.53
CA ARG A 533 -12.06 45.64 33.74
C ARG A 533 -11.58 46.99 34.27
N ILE A 534 -10.96 47.81 33.40
CA ILE A 534 -10.48 49.16 33.75
C ILE A 534 -11.63 50.02 34.25
N GLN A 535 -12.76 50.04 33.55
CA GLN A 535 -13.88 50.90 33.90
C GLN A 535 -14.52 50.50 35.24
N ARG A 536 -14.57 49.19 35.55
CA ARG A 536 -15.06 48.68 36.85
C ARG A 536 -14.13 49.06 38.00
N GLU A 537 -12.82 49.00 37.79
CA GLU A 537 -11.82 49.37 38.82
C GLU A 537 -11.81 50.88 39.09
N VAL A 538 -11.94 51.69 38.03
CA VAL A 538 -11.96 53.15 38.13
C VAL A 538 -13.33 53.70 38.55
N GLY A 539 -14.40 52.89 38.43
CA GLY A 539 -15.75 53.24 38.88
C GLY A 539 -16.53 54.15 37.92
N GLY A 540 -16.24 54.08 36.62
CA GLY A 540 -16.89 54.94 35.61
C GLY A 540 -18.19 54.35 35.01
N ASN A 541 -18.82 55.08 34.09
CA ASN A 541 -20.03 54.64 33.40
C ASN A 541 -19.73 53.52 32.39
N LEU A 542 -20.03 52.28 32.77
CA LEU A 542 -19.79 51.11 31.92
C LEU A 542 -20.70 51.12 30.66
N ALA A 543 -21.94 51.60 30.78
CA ALA A 543 -22.87 51.64 29.66
C ALA A 543 -22.35 52.55 28.52
N GLU A 544 -21.80 53.71 28.87
CA GLU A 544 -21.23 54.66 27.90
C GLU A 544 -20.00 54.11 27.17
N ILE A 545 -19.11 53.43 27.90
CA ILE A 545 -17.93 52.80 27.28
C ILE A 545 -18.35 51.67 26.35
N LEU A 546 -19.27 50.79 26.77
CA LEU A 546 -19.77 49.72 25.90
C LEU A 546 -20.47 50.26 24.66
N HIS A 547 -21.24 51.34 24.79
CA HIS A 547 -21.88 52.00 23.64
C HIS A 547 -20.83 52.52 22.65
N THR A 548 -19.83 53.25 23.16
CA THR A 548 -18.72 53.78 22.34
C THR A 548 -17.96 52.67 21.61
N VAL A 549 -17.66 51.56 22.30
CA VAL A 549 -16.96 50.42 21.69
C VAL A 549 -17.84 49.71 20.66
N SER A 550 -19.14 49.53 20.96
CA SER A 550 -20.12 48.99 20.01
C SER A 550 -20.19 49.82 18.72
N ASP A 551 -20.29 51.14 18.84
CA ASP A 551 -20.35 52.07 17.69
C ASP A 551 -19.07 52.01 16.87
N THR A 552 -17.91 51.99 17.53
CA THR A 552 -16.60 51.87 16.87
C THR A 552 -16.47 50.53 16.12
N LEU A 553 -16.90 49.42 16.71
CA LEU A 553 -16.87 48.11 16.05
C LEU A 553 -17.85 48.04 14.87
N ARG A 554 -19.03 48.66 14.99
CA ARG A 554 -20.01 48.74 13.90
C ARG A 554 -19.48 49.55 12.72
N GLU A 555 -18.82 50.68 12.99
CA GLU A 555 -18.18 51.51 11.97
C GLU A 555 -17.05 50.73 11.27
N ARG A 556 -16.20 50.04 12.04
CA ARG A 556 -15.13 49.21 11.48
C ARG A 556 -15.67 48.08 10.60
N GLU A 557 -16.75 47.44 11.01
CA GLU A 557 -17.37 46.37 10.22
C GLU A 557 -18.06 46.92 8.95
N TYR A 558 -18.64 48.12 9.02
CA TYR A 558 -19.15 48.84 7.85
C TYR A 558 -18.02 49.13 6.86
N LEU A 559 -16.91 49.72 7.32
CA LEU A 559 -15.72 49.99 6.50
C LEU A 559 -15.15 48.71 5.87
N ARG A 560 -15.01 47.62 6.64
CA ARG A 560 -14.57 46.31 6.12
C ARG A 560 -15.49 45.79 5.01
N ARG A 561 -16.81 45.89 5.19
CA ARG A 561 -17.79 45.48 4.17
C ARG A 561 -17.70 46.36 2.92
N GLN A 562 -17.56 47.67 3.10
CA GLN A 562 -17.41 48.64 2.02
C GLN A 562 -16.13 48.37 1.21
N VAL A 563 -14.99 48.19 1.88
CA VAL A 563 -13.71 47.83 1.23
C VAL A 563 -13.80 46.48 0.51
N LYS A 564 -14.46 45.49 1.11
CA LYS A 564 -14.68 44.19 0.46
C LYS A 564 -15.53 44.29 -0.80
N ALA A 565 -16.54 45.18 -0.80
CA ALA A 565 -17.40 45.45 -1.94
C ALA A 565 -16.64 46.20 -3.05
N LEU A 566 -15.96 47.30 -2.72
CA LEU A 566 -15.17 48.08 -3.69
C LEU A 566 -14.03 47.25 -4.32
N SER A 567 -13.37 46.40 -3.53
CA SER A 567 -12.32 45.51 -4.03
C SER A 567 -12.84 44.25 -4.75
N ALA A 568 -14.15 44.00 -4.75
CA ALA A 568 -14.69 42.78 -5.36
C ALA A 568 -14.47 42.74 -6.87
N GLU A 569 -14.64 43.88 -7.55
CA GLU A 569 -14.44 44.00 -9.00
C GLU A 569 -12.99 43.69 -9.39
N GLY A 570 -12.03 44.37 -8.75
CA GLY A 570 -10.60 44.14 -8.99
C GLY A 570 -10.17 42.69 -8.70
N ARG A 571 -10.70 42.08 -7.63
CA ARG A 571 -10.43 40.67 -7.30
C ARG A 571 -11.04 39.70 -8.30
N MET A 572 -12.26 39.95 -8.78
CA MET A 572 -12.89 39.11 -9.81
C MET A 572 -12.14 39.21 -11.14
N SER A 573 -11.76 40.41 -11.56
CA SER A 573 -10.94 40.61 -12.78
C SER A 573 -9.59 39.90 -12.67
N ALA A 574 -8.94 39.97 -11.50
CA ALA A 574 -7.70 39.23 -11.24
C ALA A 574 -7.89 37.71 -11.35
N TRP A 575 -8.98 37.17 -10.78
CA TRP A 575 -9.30 35.75 -10.85
C TRP A 575 -9.58 35.28 -12.27
N ILE A 576 -10.39 36.03 -13.03
CA ILE A 576 -10.73 35.71 -14.42
C ILE A 576 -9.47 35.74 -15.28
N LEU A 577 -8.69 36.82 -15.21
CA LEU A 577 -7.48 36.99 -16.03
C LEU A 577 -6.39 35.98 -15.66
N GLY A 578 -6.23 35.68 -14.37
CA GLY A 578 -5.26 34.67 -13.90
C GLY A 578 -5.67 33.23 -14.26
N ALA A 579 -6.97 32.93 -14.26
CA ALA A 579 -7.48 31.60 -14.61
C ALA A 579 -7.53 31.35 -16.12
N LEU A 580 -7.66 32.40 -16.95
CA LEU A 580 -7.86 32.26 -18.40
C LEU A 580 -6.75 31.44 -19.09
N PRO A 581 -5.44 31.68 -18.88
CA PRO A 581 -4.39 30.87 -19.52
C PRO A 581 -4.43 29.40 -19.13
N VAL A 582 -4.67 29.11 -17.84
CA VAL A 582 -4.76 27.73 -17.32
C VAL A 582 -6.02 27.03 -17.84
N GLY A 583 -7.15 27.74 -17.86
CA GLY A 583 -8.40 27.25 -18.41
C GLY A 583 -8.31 27.00 -19.92
N MET A 584 -7.65 27.89 -20.67
CA MET A 584 -7.41 27.74 -22.09
C MET A 584 -6.48 26.56 -22.38
N PHE A 585 -5.43 26.37 -21.57
CA PHE A 585 -4.55 25.21 -21.65
C PHE A 585 -5.32 23.90 -21.40
N GLY A 586 -6.14 23.86 -20.35
CA GLY A 586 -7.01 22.71 -20.06
C GLY A 586 -8.03 22.43 -21.16
N TYR A 587 -8.63 23.48 -21.72
CA TYR A 587 -9.53 23.38 -22.88
C TYR A 587 -8.79 22.81 -24.10
N MET A 588 -7.59 23.29 -24.42
CA MET A 588 -6.81 22.78 -25.55
C MET A 588 -6.36 21.33 -25.36
N LEU A 589 -6.08 20.91 -24.13
CA LEU A 589 -5.81 19.49 -23.82
C LEU A 589 -7.00 18.59 -24.15
N MET A 590 -8.24 19.07 -23.95
CA MET A 590 -9.45 18.35 -24.32
C MET A 590 -9.80 18.48 -25.82
N ALA A 591 -9.67 19.67 -26.39
CA ALA A 591 -10.11 19.97 -27.75
C ALA A 591 -9.11 19.53 -28.84
N ASN A 592 -7.81 19.64 -28.58
CA ASN A 592 -6.75 19.29 -29.54
C ASN A 592 -5.46 18.85 -28.84
N ARG A 593 -5.49 17.62 -28.30
CA ARG A 593 -4.37 17.05 -27.54
C ARG A 593 -3.05 17.05 -28.32
N LYS A 594 -3.09 16.75 -29.62
CA LYS A 594 -1.91 16.68 -30.51
C LYS A 594 -1.20 18.03 -30.68
N TYR A 595 -1.93 19.14 -30.56
CA TYR A 595 -1.34 20.49 -30.59
C TYR A 595 -0.57 20.84 -29.31
N VAL A 596 -1.04 20.35 -28.15
CA VAL A 596 -0.45 20.65 -26.83
C VAL A 596 0.63 19.66 -26.43
N GLU A 597 0.64 18.46 -27.01
CA GLU A 597 1.59 17.39 -26.72
C GLU A 597 3.08 17.82 -26.76
N PRO A 598 3.56 18.59 -27.76
CA PRO A 598 4.94 19.07 -27.78
C PRO A 598 5.33 19.92 -26.56
N LEU A 599 4.34 20.54 -25.90
CA LEU A 599 4.58 21.44 -24.77
C LEU A 599 5.05 20.71 -23.51
N TYR A 600 4.71 19.43 -23.34
CA TYR A 600 5.14 18.61 -22.20
C TYR A 600 6.04 17.42 -22.58
N THR A 601 6.23 17.14 -23.88
CA THR A 601 7.16 16.09 -24.35
C THR A 601 8.51 16.62 -24.81
N THR A 602 8.61 17.88 -25.24
CA THR A 602 9.88 18.49 -25.71
C THR A 602 10.53 19.37 -24.64
N GLY A 603 11.87 19.42 -24.61
CA GLY A 603 12.62 20.26 -23.66
C GLY A 603 12.32 21.76 -23.81
N ILE A 604 12.09 22.25 -25.04
CA ILE A 604 11.67 23.63 -25.30
C ILE A 604 10.26 23.88 -24.73
N GLY A 605 9.36 22.91 -24.83
CA GLY A 605 8.03 22.97 -24.24
C GLY A 605 8.08 23.17 -22.72
N TRP A 606 8.92 22.40 -22.01
CA TRP A 606 9.14 22.56 -20.58
C TRP A 606 9.70 23.95 -20.22
N ALA A 607 10.63 24.48 -21.01
CA ALA A 607 11.16 25.83 -20.80
C ALA A 607 10.08 26.92 -20.99
N MET A 608 9.21 26.78 -22.01
CA MET A 608 8.09 27.69 -22.23
C MET A 608 7.05 27.61 -21.11
N LEU A 609 6.74 26.41 -20.62
CA LEU A 609 5.84 26.24 -19.47
C LEU A 609 6.41 26.89 -18.21
N ALA A 610 7.69 26.65 -17.92
CA ALA A 610 8.36 27.29 -16.77
C ALA A 610 8.31 28.83 -16.88
N ALA A 611 8.63 29.40 -18.06
CA ALA A 611 8.55 30.83 -18.30
C ALA A 611 7.11 31.38 -18.14
N ALA A 612 6.11 30.67 -18.66
CA ALA A 612 4.70 31.02 -18.52
C ALA A 612 4.25 30.99 -17.05
N THR A 613 4.65 29.97 -16.28
CA THR A 613 4.35 29.87 -14.85
C THR A 613 4.99 31.00 -14.06
N VAL A 614 6.24 31.38 -14.37
CA VAL A 614 6.90 32.53 -13.74
C VAL A 614 6.16 33.83 -14.05
N LEU A 615 5.84 34.08 -15.31
CA LEU A 615 5.09 35.28 -15.72
C LEU A 615 3.70 35.35 -15.07
N LEU A 616 2.97 34.22 -15.04
CA LEU A 616 1.67 34.11 -14.36
C LEU A 616 1.78 34.37 -12.86
N SER A 617 2.83 33.84 -12.22
CA SER A 617 3.07 34.02 -10.78
C SER A 617 3.39 35.47 -10.46
N VAL A 618 4.25 36.12 -11.26
CA VAL A 618 4.58 37.55 -11.13
C VAL A 618 3.34 38.41 -11.35
N GLY A 619 2.57 38.15 -12.42
CA GLY A 619 1.33 38.88 -12.70
C GLY A 619 0.31 38.73 -11.59
N SER A 620 0.09 37.50 -11.11
CA SER A 620 -0.81 37.20 -10.00
C SER A 620 -0.34 37.82 -8.69
N PHE A 621 0.97 37.89 -8.44
CA PHE A 621 1.54 38.58 -7.28
C PHE A 621 1.24 40.09 -7.33
N PHE A 622 1.47 40.75 -8.47
CA PHE A 622 1.16 42.17 -8.62
C PHE A 622 -0.35 42.43 -8.47
N MET A 623 -1.20 41.58 -9.06
CA MET A 623 -2.66 41.70 -8.91
C MET A 623 -3.11 41.48 -7.47
N ALA A 624 -2.55 40.49 -6.76
CA ALA A 624 -2.85 40.24 -5.36
C ALA A 624 -2.41 41.41 -4.46
N LYS A 625 -1.29 42.04 -4.78
CA LYS A 625 -0.79 43.23 -4.06
C LYS A 625 -1.66 44.46 -4.30
N LEU A 626 -2.05 44.71 -5.55
CA LEU A 626 -2.95 45.82 -5.92
C LEU A 626 -4.37 45.65 -5.34
N ALA A 627 -4.84 44.41 -5.19
CA ALA A 627 -6.15 44.11 -4.63
C ALA A 627 -6.21 44.14 -3.09
N LYS A 628 -5.06 44.20 -2.39
CA LYS A 628 -5.01 44.27 -0.92
C LYS A 628 -5.19 45.72 -0.48
N VAL A 629 -6.42 46.07 -0.12
CA VAL A 629 -6.73 47.35 0.55
C VAL A 629 -6.63 47.10 2.06
N GLU A 630 -5.69 47.79 2.72
CA GLU A 630 -5.58 47.78 4.19
C GLU A 630 -6.59 48.79 4.77
N VAL A 631 -7.33 48.37 5.79
CA VAL A 631 -8.33 49.17 6.54
C VAL A 631 -7.88 49.28 7.97
#